data_AF-A0A950IG82-F1
#
_entry.id   AF-A0A950IG82-F1
#
_cell.length_a   1.000
_cell.length_b   1.000
_cell.length_c   1.000
_cell.angle_alpha   90.00
_cell.angle_beta   90.00
_cell.angle_gamma   90.00
#
_symmetry.space_group_name_H-M   'P 1'
#
loop_
_entity.id
_entity.type
_entity.pdbx_description
1 polymer ?
#
loop_
_entity_poly.entity_id
_entity_poly.type
_entity_poly.pdbx_seq_one_letter_code
_entity_poly.pdbx_strand_id
1 'polypeptide(L)'
;MRISTKVLAAGLGAALLLAVATLGEGARGTAQGATPPIALPSHDPCPDGKASKPPPALTLPAIVPPGDPIAIEKTMLDYLATFHYRTLGWCVDKYVRDTGPYIHGFYYGTHPAVRIYYSPEIMDWLRNGRKGEPADGAVMIKEQYSPTPAARYMGLRDDQLKPDDWTVMIRRKSASRDGWFWSEVYVGMNLKNPPDTQYPNAGFGLYCLRCHASAEKLTTFAALNNIKGFPGEPLVFRVDSSWRTPQPGAVVKAVVTQTAPAPDKDPEHEKNRLEQMAVAHVLAGVSSYQTFPPEPLDGNLSNPSPQPPPEFITSTQCLSCHSAASVPSAFGPVMWLTPPPNYTPPPSPLPGANGVNVSEYGEWRWSPMGLAGRDPVFYSQLESELRYITSIPARRILGQRPARTRQTLRTQVVDTCLRCHGVMGKRTNDIEHGPRAHFNVNWVFDGDPASPNFHLGGLARDGISCTVCHHITQTPEEKASLAYVLVHKSTGLFTVGPPDKLNGPFRNDPIP
;
A
#
# COMPACT_ATOMS: atom_id res chain seq x y z
N MET A 1 -22.07 12.27 57.05
CA MET A 1 -22.50 12.26 58.46
C MET A 1 -23.25 10.96 58.70
N ARG A 2 -22.87 10.20 59.75
CA ARG A 2 -23.33 8.84 60.15
C ARG A 2 -22.75 7.66 59.35
N ILE A 3 -22.36 6.52 59.93
CA ILE A 3 -21.81 6.11 61.24
C ILE A 3 -21.11 4.76 60.95
N SER A 4 -20.00 4.50 61.63
CA SER A 4 -19.15 3.32 61.54
C SER A 4 -19.78 2.07 62.18
N THR A 5 -19.41 0.89 61.71
CA THR A 5 -19.27 -0.32 62.54
C THR A 5 -18.19 -1.25 61.96
N LYS A 6 -17.17 -1.52 62.77
CA LYS A 6 -16.11 -2.54 62.61
C LYS A 6 -16.32 -3.62 63.67
N VAL A 7 -16.02 -4.88 63.33
CA VAL A 7 -15.60 -6.00 64.21
C VAL A 7 -14.75 -6.93 63.31
N LEU A 8 -13.40 -7.01 63.36
CA LEU A 8 -12.46 -7.79 64.21
C LEU A 8 -12.80 -9.29 64.37
N ALA A 9 -11.93 -10.31 64.30
CA ALA A 9 -10.48 -10.46 64.50
C ALA A 9 -9.97 -11.79 63.84
N ALA A 10 -8.70 -11.86 63.38
CA ALA A 10 -7.54 -12.66 63.90
C ALA A 10 -7.65 -14.21 63.81
N GLY A 11 -6.64 -15.02 63.45
CA GLY A 11 -5.19 -14.87 63.21
C GLY A 11 -4.53 -16.26 62.99
N LEU A 12 -3.18 -16.31 63.00
CA LEU A 12 -2.22 -17.45 62.85
C LEU A 12 -1.85 -17.79 61.39
N GLY A 13 -0.60 -17.79 60.92
CA GLY A 13 0.71 -17.78 61.58
C GLY A 13 1.50 -19.05 61.24
N ALA A 14 2.38 -19.01 60.24
CA ALA A 14 3.52 -19.92 60.10
C ALA A 14 4.52 -19.39 59.06
N ALA A 15 5.73 -19.11 59.49
CA ALA A 15 6.91 -18.89 58.66
C ALA A 15 7.85 -20.08 58.86
N LEU A 16 8.38 -20.68 57.80
CA LEU A 16 9.68 -21.37 57.84
C LEU A 16 10.32 -21.60 56.45
N LEU A 17 11.48 -20.95 56.29
CA LEU A 17 12.73 -21.28 55.59
C LEU A 17 12.84 -21.69 54.10
N LEU A 18 13.64 -20.85 53.42
CA LEU A 18 14.80 -21.10 52.53
C LEU A 18 14.72 -22.13 51.38
N ALA A 19 14.85 -21.61 50.16
CA ALA A 19 15.88 -22.09 49.22
C ALA A 19 16.27 -20.96 48.25
N VAL A 20 17.55 -20.60 48.26
CA VAL A 20 18.21 -19.77 47.25
C VAL A 20 18.34 -20.61 45.98
N ALA A 21 17.82 -20.11 44.86
CA ALA A 21 18.22 -20.56 43.54
C ALA A 21 18.38 -19.33 42.63
N THR A 22 19.64 -19.03 42.36
CA THR A 22 20.13 -18.14 41.32
C THR A 22 19.46 -18.45 39.99
N LEU A 23 18.58 -17.56 39.50
CA LEU A 23 18.19 -17.53 38.10
C LEU A 23 18.99 -16.43 37.43
N GLY A 24 19.92 -16.88 36.59
CA GLY A 24 20.90 -16.04 35.92
C GLY A 24 20.27 -14.94 35.08
N GLU A 25 21.04 -13.86 34.96
CA GLU A 25 20.91 -12.85 33.92
C GLU A 25 20.92 -13.52 32.55
N GLY A 26 19.73 -13.93 32.09
CA GLY A 26 19.48 -14.21 30.69
C GLY A 26 19.71 -12.92 29.92
N ALA A 27 20.74 -12.94 29.08
CA ALA A 27 21.20 -11.85 28.25
C ALA A 27 20.03 -11.05 27.66
N ARG A 28 19.82 -9.86 28.24
CA ARG A 28 19.17 -8.76 27.53
C ARG A 28 20.03 -8.52 26.31
N GLY A 29 19.55 -8.96 25.15
CA GLY A 29 20.06 -8.50 23.87
C GLY A 29 19.97 -6.99 23.89
N THR A 30 21.08 -6.35 24.19
CA THR A 30 21.23 -4.92 24.01
C THR A 30 20.91 -4.66 22.55
N ALA A 31 19.92 -3.81 22.30
CA ALA A 31 19.80 -3.12 21.03
C ALA A 31 21.20 -2.61 20.71
N GLN A 32 21.83 -3.19 19.69
CA GLN A 32 23.14 -2.75 19.24
C GLN A 32 23.01 -1.26 18.99
N GLY A 33 23.77 -0.48 19.77
CA GLY A 33 23.72 0.96 19.74
C GLY A 33 23.88 1.47 18.32
N ALA A 34 23.21 2.59 18.04
CA ALA A 34 23.40 3.36 16.82
C ALA A 34 24.90 3.35 16.46
N THR A 35 25.21 2.84 15.27
CA THR A 35 26.57 2.78 14.77
C THR A 35 27.17 4.19 14.92
N PRO A 36 28.34 4.35 15.57
CA PRO A 36 28.91 5.67 15.76
C PRO A 36 29.03 6.38 14.41
N PRO A 37 28.81 7.71 14.37
CA PRO A 37 28.86 8.46 13.12
C PRO A 37 30.20 8.19 12.43
N ILE A 38 30.12 7.75 11.18
CA ILE A 38 31.29 7.44 10.36
C ILE A 38 32.11 8.72 10.22
N ALA A 39 33.33 8.72 10.74
CA ALA A 39 34.25 9.84 10.60
C ALA A 39 34.52 10.08 9.11
N LEU A 40 34.19 11.28 8.63
CA LEU A 40 34.42 11.64 7.24
C LEU A 40 35.93 11.71 6.95
N PRO A 41 36.39 11.24 5.79
CA PRO A 41 37.80 11.40 5.40
C PRO A 41 38.18 12.87 5.29
N SER A 42 39.47 13.19 5.46
CA SER A 42 40.01 14.56 5.35
C SER A 42 39.91 15.15 3.94
N HIS A 43 39.69 14.31 2.91
CA HIS A 43 39.41 14.69 1.54
C HIS A 43 38.09 14.05 1.10
N ASP A 44 37.17 14.80 0.48
CA ASP A 44 35.89 14.24 0.01
C ASP A 44 36.18 13.11 -1.00
N PRO A 45 35.81 11.86 -0.70
CA PRO A 45 36.12 10.72 -1.57
C PRO A 45 35.26 10.68 -2.85
N CYS A 46 34.24 11.53 -2.92
CA CYS A 46 33.41 11.76 -4.10
C CYS A 46 33.21 13.27 -4.30
N PRO A 47 34.27 14.01 -4.69
CA PRO A 47 34.21 15.47 -4.82
C PRO A 47 33.31 15.91 -5.98
N ASP A 48 33.13 15.03 -6.98
CA ASP A 48 32.20 15.19 -8.10
C ASP A 48 30.74 14.97 -7.70
N GLY A 49 30.46 14.56 -6.46
CA GLY A 49 29.12 14.58 -5.86
C GLY A 49 28.52 15.99 -5.69
N LYS A 50 29.10 17.00 -6.36
CA LYS A 50 28.58 18.36 -6.58
C LYS A 50 28.09 18.57 -8.03
N ALA A 51 28.20 17.54 -8.88
CA ALA A 51 27.92 17.62 -10.30
C ALA A 51 26.47 17.31 -10.66
N SER A 52 26.02 18.00 -11.72
CA SER A 52 24.79 17.87 -12.50
C SER A 52 23.48 17.77 -11.70
N LYS A 53 22.62 18.79 -11.83
CA LYS A 53 21.22 18.70 -11.43
C LYS A 53 20.58 17.43 -12.04
N PRO A 54 19.57 16.84 -11.37
CA PRO A 54 18.79 15.77 -11.96
C PRO A 54 18.35 16.10 -13.38
N PRO A 55 18.51 15.16 -14.33
CA PRO A 55 18.10 15.36 -15.72
C PRO A 55 16.58 15.59 -15.80
N PRO A 56 16.08 16.21 -16.89
CA PRO A 56 14.64 16.44 -17.07
C PRO A 56 13.79 15.17 -16.94
N ALA A 57 14.30 14.02 -17.41
CA ALA A 57 13.61 12.74 -17.30
C ALA A 57 13.41 12.23 -15.87
N LEU A 58 14.19 12.73 -14.90
CA LEU A 58 14.08 12.45 -13.47
C LEU A 58 13.50 13.64 -12.71
N THR A 59 12.97 14.64 -13.42
CA THR A 59 12.28 15.79 -12.85
C THR A 59 10.78 15.57 -12.98
N LEU A 60 10.11 15.41 -11.84
CA LEU A 60 8.66 15.22 -11.81
C LEU A 60 7.91 16.51 -12.17
N PRO A 61 6.74 16.41 -12.83
CA PRO A 61 5.85 17.55 -13.02
C PRO A 61 5.37 18.10 -11.67
N ALA A 62 4.84 19.32 -11.68
CA ALA A 62 4.32 19.99 -10.47
C ALA A 62 3.17 19.21 -9.81
N ILE A 63 2.38 18.50 -10.62
CA ILE A 63 1.29 17.63 -10.18
C ILE A 63 1.47 16.30 -10.90
N VAL A 64 1.49 15.20 -10.14
CA VAL A 64 1.36 13.84 -10.68
C VAL A 64 -0.08 13.41 -10.45
N PRO A 65 -0.89 13.26 -11.50
CA PRO A 65 -2.26 12.80 -11.35
C PRO A 65 -2.34 11.43 -10.67
N PRO A 66 -3.41 11.13 -9.91
CA PRO A 66 -3.60 9.81 -9.33
C PRO A 66 -3.62 8.69 -10.37
N GLY A 67 -3.11 7.53 -9.94
CA GLY A 67 -3.37 6.24 -10.57
C GLY A 67 -2.43 5.79 -11.65
N ASP A 68 -2.02 6.64 -12.58
CA ASP A 68 -1.20 6.12 -13.68
C ASP A 68 -0.24 7.12 -14.33
N PRO A 69 1.03 7.14 -13.89
CA PRO A 69 2.03 7.99 -14.51
C PRO A 69 2.77 7.27 -15.65
N ILE A 70 2.12 6.50 -16.54
CA ILE A 70 2.78 5.85 -17.70
C ILE A 70 3.69 6.80 -18.47
N ALA A 71 3.28 8.07 -18.63
CA ALA A 71 4.12 9.06 -19.30
C ALA A 71 5.45 9.29 -18.55
N ILE A 72 5.42 9.31 -17.22
CA ILE A 72 6.60 9.40 -16.36
C ILE A 72 7.41 8.09 -16.44
N GLU A 73 6.75 6.93 -16.32
CA GLU A 73 7.41 5.61 -16.41
C GLU A 73 8.16 5.45 -17.73
N LYS A 74 7.50 5.77 -18.85
CA LYS A 74 8.11 5.77 -20.19
C LYS A 74 9.29 6.72 -20.29
N THR A 75 9.12 7.96 -19.84
CA THR A 75 10.18 8.97 -19.87
C THR A 75 11.40 8.54 -19.03
N MET A 76 11.16 7.94 -17.86
CA MET A 76 12.21 7.42 -17.00
C MET A 76 12.92 6.23 -17.64
N LEU A 77 12.17 5.25 -18.18
CA LEU A 77 12.75 4.07 -18.82
C LEU A 77 13.59 4.44 -20.04
N ASP A 78 13.06 5.29 -20.92
CA ASP A 78 13.76 5.76 -22.12
C ASP A 78 15.10 6.42 -21.76
N TYR A 79 15.16 7.15 -20.64
CA TYR A 79 16.40 7.75 -20.15
C TYR A 79 17.33 6.75 -19.48
N LEU A 80 16.83 5.93 -18.55
CA LEU A 80 17.65 5.00 -17.75
C LEU A 80 18.29 3.93 -18.64
N ALA A 81 17.60 3.47 -19.69
CA ALA A 81 18.15 2.53 -20.66
C ALA A 81 19.38 3.06 -21.43
N THR A 82 19.63 4.38 -21.45
CA THR A 82 20.83 4.96 -22.08
C THR A 82 22.09 4.88 -21.22
N PHE A 83 21.96 4.60 -19.92
CA PHE A 83 23.02 4.70 -18.91
C PHE A 83 23.69 6.09 -18.78
N HIS A 84 23.15 7.15 -19.40
CA HIS A 84 23.73 8.50 -19.31
C HIS A 84 23.81 9.04 -17.88
N TYR A 85 22.99 8.53 -16.94
CA TYR A 85 23.09 8.92 -15.53
C TYR A 85 24.46 8.56 -14.90
N ARG A 86 25.15 7.54 -15.43
CA ARG A 86 26.49 7.14 -14.95
C ARG A 86 27.56 8.19 -15.22
N THR A 87 27.35 9.08 -16.19
CA THR A 87 28.31 10.13 -16.56
C THR A 87 28.03 11.46 -15.86
N LEU A 88 27.03 11.52 -14.97
CA LEU A 88 26.64 12.76 -14.29
C LEU A 88 27.62 13.20 -13.17
N GLY A 89 28.58 12.34 -12.82
CA GLY A 89 29.49 12.55 -11.68
C GLY A 89 28.87 12.22 -10.32
N TRP A 90 27.67 11.65 -10.30
CA TRP A 90 26.99 11.25 -9.06
C TRP A 90 27.76 10.17 -8.31
N CYS A 91 27.70 10.23 -6.99
CA CYS A 91 28.32 9.21 -6.15
C CYS A 91 27.58 7.87 -6.33
N VAL A 92 28.31 6.77 -6.19
CA VAL A 92 27.80 5.42 -6.46
C VAL A 92 28.27 4.44 -5.39
N ASP A 93 27.48 3.40 -5.16
CA ASP A 93 27.86 2.26 -4.32
C ASP A 93 29.23 1.68 -4.74
N LYS A 94 29.96 1.13 -3.76
CA LYS A 94 31.30 0.54 -3.91
C LYS A 94 31.33 -0.57 -4.97
N TYR A 95 30.30 -1.40 -4.99
CA TYR A 95 30.13 -2.55 -5.87
C TYR A 95 28.66 -2.97 -5.90
N VAL A 96 28.30 -3.86 -6.85
CA VAL A 96 26.99 -4.54 -6.84
C VAL A 96 26.89 -5.41 -5.59
N ARG A 97 25.82 -5.27 -4.82
CA ARG A 97 25.63 -5.95 -3.52
C ARG A 97 24.28 -6.65 -3.45
N ASP A 98 24.24 -7.74 -2.69
CA ASP A 98 23.00 -8.45 -2.43
C ASP A 98 22.09 -7.68 -1.47
N THR A 99 20.78 -7.93 -1.56
CA THR A 99 19.79 -7.41 -0.59
C THR A 99 19.24 -8.50 0.34
N GLY A 100 19.77 -9.71 0.24
CA GLY A 100 19.51 -10.83 1.14
C GLY A 100 20.38 -12.03 0.80
N PRO A 101 20.28 -13.14 1.56
CA PRO A 101 21.13 -14.30 1.36
C PRO A 101 20.80 -15.08 0.09
N TYR A 102 21.76 -15.85 -0.41
CA TYR A 102 21.59 -16.84 -1.48
C TYR A 102 21.96 -18.23 -0.95
N ILE A 103 20.98 -19.13 -0.86
CA ILE A 103 21.13 -20.44 -0.22
C ILE A 103 20.41 -21.50 -1.05
N HIS A 104 21.13 -22.55 -1.45
CA HIS A 104 20.63 -23.74 -2.14
C HIS A 104 19.83 -23.42 -3.44
N GLY A 105 20.32 -22.49 -4.24
CA GLY A 105 19.70 -22.08 -5.50
C GLY A 105 18.63 -20.98 -5.34
N PHE A 106 18.27 -20.64 -4.10
CA PHE A 106 17.24 -19.66 -3.80
C PHE A 106 17.84 -18.34 -3.31
N TYR A 107 17.27 -17.24 -3.78
CA TYR A 107 17.63 -15.90 -3.35
C TYR A 107 16.57 -15.32 -2.41
N TYR A 108 17.03 -14.85 -1.25
CA TYR A 108 16.21 -14.36 -0.15
C TYR A 108 16.34 -12.84 0.03
N GLY A 109 16.71 -12.12 -1.03
CA GLY A 109 16.72 -10.66 -1.07
C GLY A 109 15.35 -10.08 -1.39
N THR A 110 15.03 -8.94 -0.77
CA THR A 110 13.80 -8.18 -1.06
C THR A 110 13.80 -7.61 -2.48
N HIS A 111 14.98 -7.28 -3.00
CA HIS A 111 15.25 -6.92 -4.39
C HIS A 111 16.30 -7.88 -4.96
N PRO A 112 16.53 -7.96 -6.29
CA PRO A 112 17.72 -8.57 -6.87
C PRO A 112 19.05 -7.99 -6.34
N ALA A 113 20.18 -8.35 -6.95
CA ALA A 113 21.45 -7.69 -6.63
C ALA A 113 21.41 -6.23 -7.11
N VAL A 114 21.97 -5.28 -6.36
CA VAL A 114 21.78 -3.84 -6.63
C VAL A 114 23.05 -3.02 -6.61
N ARG A 115 23.03 -1.90 -7.33
CA ARG A 115 24.00 -0.81 -7.23
C ARG A 115 23.28 0.54 -7.30
N ILE A 116 23.58 1.44 -6.38
CA ILE A 116 22.83 2.71 -6.23
C ILE A 116 23.70 3.92 -6.58
N TYR A 117 23.11 4.88 -7.29
CA TYR A 117 23.65 6.21 -7.59
C TYR A 117 22.88 7.27 -6.80
N TYR A 118 23.60 8.28 -6.30
CA TYR A 118 23.09 9.30 -5.37
C TYR A 118 23.33 10.70 -5.92
N SER A 119 22.28 11.51 -6.03
CA SER A 119 22.40 12.92 -6.43
C SER A 119 23.16 13.75 -5.38
N PRO A 120 23.68 14.93 -5.76
CA PRO A 120 24.39 15.82 -4.84
C PRO A 120 23.62 16.12 -3.55
N GLU A 121 22.31 16.37 -3.65
CA GLU A 121 21.46 16.71 -2.51
C GLU A 121 21.30 15.54 -1.53
N ILE A 122 21.29 14.30 -2.02
CA ILE A 122 21.31 13.11 -1.15
C ILE A 122 22.66 13.00 -0.46
N MET A 123 23.75 13.22 -1.18
CA MET A 123 25.10 13.13 -0.63
C MET A 123 25.35 14.20 0.43
N ASP A 124 24.89 15.43 0.23
CA ASP A 124 25.00 16.50 1.23
C ASP A 124 24.24 16.14 2.52
N TRP A 125 23.04 15.56 2.39
CA TRP A 125 22.29 15.06 3.54
C TRP A 125 23.00 13.90 4.26
N LEU A 126 23.56 12.93 3.52
CA LEU A 126 24.32 11.81 4.09
C LEU A 126 25.60 12.28 4.80
N ARG A 127 26.37 13.19 4.18
CA ARG A 127 27.59 13.79 4.75
C ARG A 127 27.29 14.56 6.03
N ASN A 128 26.12 15.20 6.12
CA ASN A 128 25.66 15.88 7.33
C ASN A 128 25.10 14.91 8.39
N GLY A 129 25.41 13.61 8.30
CA GLY A 129 24.97 12.61 9.27
C GLY A 129 23.46 12.39 9.26
N ARG A 130 22.82 12.55 8.09
CA ARG A 130 21.36 12.42 7.91
C ARG A 130 20.56 13.37 8.81
N LYS A 131 21.12 14.55 9.11
CA LYS A 131 20.43 15.63 9.85
C LYS A 131 19.59 16.45 8.89
N GLY A 132 18.38 16.80 9.34
CA GLY A 132 17.38 17.45 8.48
C GLY A 132 16.89 16.50 7.40
N GLU A 133 16.49 17.05 6.26
CA GLU A 133 15.94 16.32 5.13
C GLU A 133 16.61 16.78 3.84
N PRO A 134 16.82 15.89 2.85
CA PRO A 134 17.28 16.32 1.53
C PRO A 134 16.21 17.18 0.85
N ALA A 135 16.65 18.08 -0.05
CA ALA A 135 15.76 18.99 -0.77
C ALA A 135 14.85 18.24 -1.76
N ASP A 136 13.68 18.83 -2.05
CA ASP A 136 12.83 18.36 -3.14
C ASP A 136 13.61 18.41 -4.46
N GLY A 137 13.67 17.28 -5.16
CA GLY A 137 14.54 17.11 -6.33
C GLY A 137 15.63 16.08 -6.12
N ALA A 138 16.02 15.79 -4.88
CA ALA A 138 17.06 14.81 -4.61
C ALA A 138 16.67 13.42 -5.15
N VAL A 139 17.60 12.74 -5.82
CA VAL A 139 17.33 11.48 -6.54
C VAL A 139 18.28 10.37 -6.08
N MET A 140 17.74 9.17 -5.96
CA MET A 140 18.50 7.93 -5.93
C MET A 140 18.05 7.02 -7.08
N ILE A 141 19.00 6.50 -7.85
CA ILE A 141 18.76 5.52 -8.91
C ILE A 141 19.37 4.20 -8.44
N LYS A 142 18.56 3.16 -8.36
CA LYS A 142 18.98 1.80 -8.00
C LYS A 142 18.90 0.93 -9.25
N GLU A 143 20.06 0.53 -9.73
CA GLU A 143 20.18 -0.53 -10.74
C GLU A 143 19.92 -1.88 -10.08
N GLN A 144 19.10 -2.72 -10.72
CA GLN A 144 18.82 -4.09 -10.31
C GLN A 144 19.43 -5.07 -11.31
N TYR A 145 20.03 -6.15 -10.80
CA TYR A 145 20.81 -7.09 -11.59
C TYR A 145 20.29 -8.52 -11.40
N SER A 146 19.93 -9.13 -12.53
CA SER A 146 19.59 -10.54 -12.65
C SER A 146 20.48 -11.22 -13.69
N PRO A 147 20.92 -12.49 -13.49
CA PRO A 147 20.60 -13.36 -12.36
C PRO A 147 21.39 -13.04 -11.07
N THR A 148 20.79 -13.33 -9.91
CA THR A 148 21.43 -13.26 -8.59
C THR A 148 22.37 -14.46 -8.34
N PRO A 149 23.33 -14.40 -7.41
CA PRO A 149 23.65 -13.30 -6.46
C PRO A 149 24.63 -12.26 -7.01
N ALA A 150 24.90 -11.21 -6.23
CA ALA A 150 25.82 -10.13 -6.56
C ALA A 150 27.25 -10.60 -6.88
N ALA A 151 27.66 -11.75 -6.33
CA ALA A 151 28.97 -12.37 -6.58
C ALA A 151 29.25 -12.63 -8.08
N ARG A 152 28.22 -12.73 -8.93
CA ARG A 152 28.36 -12.86 -10.39
C ARG A 152 28.92 -11.62 -11.07
N TYR A 153 28.79 -10.46 -10.43
CA TYR A 153 29.16 -9.15 -10.96
C TYR A 153 30.45 -8.59 -10.34
N MET A 154 31.06 -9.33 -9.42
CA MET A 154 32.31 -8.95 -8.78
C MET A 154 33.44 -8.80 -9.81
N GLY A 155 34.12 -7.66 -9.78
CA GLY A 155 35.23 -7.35 -10.69
C GLY A 155 34.81 -6.92 -12.09
N LEU A 156 33.51 -6.88 -12.41
CA LEU A 156 33.04 -6.30 -13.66
C LEU A 156 33.22 -4.77 -13.64
N ARG A 157 33.60 -4.23 -14.79
CA ARG A 157 33.67 -2.79 -15.03
C ARG A 157 32.28 -2.22 -15.35
N ASP A 158 32.13 -0.90 -15.22
CA ASP A 158 30.89 -0.19 -15.51
C ASP A 158 30.35 -0.45 -16.93
N ASP A 159 31.21 -0.59 -17.94
CA ASP A 159 30.82 -0.90 -19.32
C ASP A 159 30.24 -2.32 -19.48
N GLN A 160 30.57 -3.23 -18.56
CA GLN A 160 30.11 -4.63 -18.56
C GLN A 160 28.82 -4.83 -17.74
N LEU A 161 28.50 -3.88 -16.85
CA LEU A 161 27.28 -3.90 -16.04
C LEU A 161 26.10 -3.38 -16.86
N LYS A 162 25.21 -4.28 -17.26
CA LYS A 162 24.02 -4.01 -18.10
C LYS A 162 22.73 -4.39 -17.35
N PRO A 163 22.28 -3.60 -16.37
CA PRO A 163 20.96 -3.82 -15.76
C PRO A 163 19.87 -3.54 -16.79
N ASP A 164 18.75 -4.23 -16.65
CA ASP A 164 17.52 -4.07 -17.43
C ASP A 164 16.33 -3.66 -16.56
N ASP A 165 16.57 -3.39 -15.27
CA ASP A 165 15.59 -3.05 -14.26
C ASP A 165 16.16 -1.97 -13.31
N TRP A 166 15.35 -0.94 -13.05
CA TRP A 166 15.69 0.18 -12.18
C TRP A 166 14.56 0.49 -11.21
N THR A 167 14.93 0.78 -9.96
CA THR A 167 14.05 1.49 -9.03
C THR A 167 14.58 2.88 -8.73
N VAL A 168 13.69 3.87 -8.67
CA VAL A 168 14.05 5.27 -8.46
C VAL A 168 13.26 5.85 -7.29
N MET A 169 13.96 6.62 -6.46
CA MET A 169 13.36 7.43 -5.40
C MET A 169 13.65 8.90 -5.67
N ILE A 170 12.61 9.74 -5.72
CA ILE A 170 12.74 11.20 -5.90
C ILE A 170 12.10 11.91 -4.71
N ARG A 171 12.87 12.77 -4.05
CA ARG A 171 12.40 13.54 -2.89
C ARG A 171 11.36 14.58 -3.33
N ARG A 172 10.18 14.52 -2.69
CA ARG A 172 9.02 15.40 -2.90
C ARG A 172 8.19 15.55 -1.63
N LYS A 173 8.71 16.30 -0.65
CA LYS A 173 8.01 16.69 0.59
C LYS A 173 6.75 17.45 0.30
N SER A 174 6.79 18.27 -0.74
CA SER A 174 5.68 19.12 -1.16
C SER A 174 4.48 18.34 -1.70
N ALA A 175 4.62 17.06 -2.04
CA ALA A 175 3.59 16.30 -2.75
C ALA A 175 3.09 15.05 -2.00
N SER A 176 3.82 14.55 -0.99
CA SER A 176 3.45 13.32 -0.29
C SER A 176 3.83 13.36 1.19
N ARG A 177 3.11 12.58 2.01
CA ARG A 177 3.33 12.53 3.47
C ARG A 177 4.66 11.86 3.83
N ASP A 178 5.00 10.75 3.17
CA ASP A 178 6.28 10.06 3.30
C ASP A 178 7.42 10.83 2.62
N GLY A 179 7.07 11.70 1.67
CA GLY A 179 7.98 12.66 1.06
C GLY A 179 8.74 12.09 -0.14
N TRP A 180 8.32 10.96 -0.70
CA TRP A 180 9.01 10.30 -1.80
C TRP A 180 8.06 9.95 -2.93
N PHE A 181 8.49 10.23 -4.15
CA PHE A 181 8.00 9.55 -5.33
C PHE A 181 8.81 8.26 -5.52
N TRP A 182 8.10 7.17 -5.78
CA TRP A 182 8.65 5.83 -5.98
C TRP A 182 8.43 5.42 -7.44
N SER A 183 9.36 4.66 -8.00
CA SER A 183 9.23 4.11 -9.35
C SER A 183 10.01 2.82 -9.50
N GLU A 184 9.44 1.84 -10.20
CA GLU A 184 10.11 0.68 -10.77
C GLU A 184 9.87 0.66 -12.27
N VAL A 185 10.93 0.64 -13.08
CA VAL A 185 10.84 0.57 -14.54
C VAL A 185 11.85 -0.44 -15.06
N TYR A 186 11.44 -1.25 -16.03
CA TYR A 186 12.26 -2.32 -16.58
C TYR A 186 12.02 -2.50 -18.08
N VAL A 187 13.03 -3.04 -18.77
CA VAL A 187 12.95 -3.32 -20.20
C VAL A 187 11.86 -4.37 -20.43
N GLY A 188 10.93 -4.06 -21.35
CA GLY A 188 9.81 -4.95 -21.67
C GLY A 188 8.57 -4.75 -20.80
N MET A 189 8.53 -3.74 -19.92
CA MET A 189 7.32 -3.39 -19.16
C MET A 189 6.14 -2.99 -20.09
N ASN A 190 4.92 -3.32 -19.68
CA ASN A 190 3.69 -3.04 -20.43
C ASN A 190 3.20 -1.59 -20.18
N LEU A 191 3.51 -0.67 -21.10
CA LEU A 191 3.16 0.77 -21.01
C LEU A 191 1.89 1.11 -21.81
N LYS A 192 0.76 0.44 -21.56
CA LYS A 192 -0.52 0.67 -22.27
C LYS A 192 -1.39 1.76 -21.64
N ASN A 193 -1.94 2.66 -22.46
CA ASN A 193 -2.89 3.70 -22.06
C ASN A 193 -4.27 3.49 -22.75
N PRO A 194 -5.41 3.40 -22.02
CA PRO A 194 -5.55 3.49 -20.57
C PRO A 194 -4.89 2.30 -19.85
N PRO A 195 -4.47 2.49 -18.59
CA PRO A 195 -3.87 1.42 -17.81
C PRO A 195 -4.83 0.25 -17.66
N ASP A 196 -4.27 -0.96 -17.65
CA ASP A 196 -4.98 -2.14 -17.20
C ASP A 196 -5.37 -1.98 -15.71
N THR A 197 -6.05 -2.96 -15.11
CA THR A 197 -6.30 -2.99 -13.64
C THR A 197 -5.04 -3.22 -12.81
N GLN A 198 -3.85 -3.03 -13.38
CA GLN A 198 -2.57 -3.25 -12.74
C GLN A 198 -2.27 -2.11 -11.76
N TYR A 199 -1.76 -2.47 -10.57
CA TYR A 199 -1.25 -1.48 -9.61
C TYR A 199 -0.06 -0.71 -10.22
N PRO A 200 0.01 0.62 -10.07
CA PRO A 200 1.03 1.41 -10.74
C PRO A 200 2.45 1.05 -10.28
N ASN A 201 3.41 1.15 -11.20
CA ASN A 201 4.83 0.92 -10.87
C ASN A 201 5.52 2.22 -10.41
N ALA A 202 4.93 3.38 -10.68
CA ALA A 202 5.41 4.65 -10.16
C ALA A 202 4.30 5.50 -9.52
N GLY A 203 4.67 6.32 -8.52
CA GLY A 203 3.70 7.15 -7.80
C GLY A 203 4.12 7.53 -6.38
N PHE A 204 3.21 8.20 -5.69
CA PHE A 204 3.31 8.53 -4.26
C PHE A 204 2.56 7.50 -3.42
N GLY A 205 2.98 7.25 -2.18
CA GLY A 205 2.30 6.29 -1.30
C GLY A 205 2.29 4.86 -1.86
N LEU A 206 3.35 4.46 -2.58
CA LEU A 206 3.42 3.20 -3.32
C LEU A 206 3.72 1.99 -2.42
N TYR A 207 3.60 0.78 -2.96
CA TYR A 207 3.87 -0.48 -2.26
C TYR A 207 5.28 -0.57 -1.67
N CYS A 208 6.24 0.22 -2.17
CA CYS A 208 7.61 0.31 -1.65
C CYS A 208 7.66 0.62 -0.15
N LEU A 209 6.67 1.37 0.36
CA LEU A 209 6.57 1.73 1.78
C LEU A 209 6.44 0.50 2.69
N ARG A 210 6.00 -0.65 2.17
CA ARG A 210 5.92 -1.92 2.92
C ARG A 210 7.18 -2.21 3.73
N CYS A 211 8.34 -2.06 3.09
CA CYS A 211 9.64 -2.28 3.73
C CYS A 211 10.32 -0.95 4.06
N HIS A 212 10.18 0.07 3.20
CA HIS A 212 10.86 1.34 3.41
C HIS A 212 10.38 2.09 4.65
N ALA A 213 9.14 1.87 5.11
CA ALA A 213 8.63 2.46 6.35
C ALA A 213 9.40 1.99 7.61
N SER A 214 10.10 0.85 7.55
CA SER A 214 10.91 0.34 8.67
C SER A 214 12.30 0.98 8.76
N ALA A 215 12.67 1.83 7.81
CA ALA A 215 13.95 2.51 7.86
C ALA A 215 13.98 3.54 9.00
N GLU A 216 15.10 3.63 9.71
CA GLU A 216 15.26 4.50 10.89
C GLU A 216 14.93 5.99 10.60
N LYS A 217 15.25 6.47 9.39
CA LYS A 217 15.06 7.88 9.01
C LYS A 217 14.63 8.04 7.56
N LEU A 218 13.59 8.84 7.31
CA LEU A 218 13.12 9.25 5.98
C LEU A 218 12.92 8.09 5.00
N THR A 219 12.44 6.96 5.49
CA THR A 219 12.03 5.80 4.68
C THR A 219 13.09 5.32 3.66
N THR A 220 14.39 5.47 3.98
CA THR A 220 15.49 5.04 3.10
C THR A 220 16.63 4.36 3.85
N PHE A 221 17.19 3.33 3.23
CA PHE A 221 18.35 2.57 3.73
C PHE A 221 19.70 3.09 3.21
N ALA A 222 19.73 4.29 2.58
CA ALA A 222 20.96 4.91 2.09
C ALA A 222 21.95 5.21 3.22
N ALA A 223 23.20 4.78 3.08
CA ALA A 223 24.23 4.95 4.11
C ALA A 223 25.62 5.12 3.50
N LEU A 224 26.46 5.93 4.13
CA LEU A 224 27.79 6.27 3.62
C LEU A 224 28.71 5.05 3.46
N ASN A 225 28.58 4.03 4.31
CA ASN A 225 29.36 2.78 4.20
C ASN A 225 29.08 1.99 2.92
N ASN A 226 27.98 2.27 2.22
CA ASN A 226 27.69 1.66 0.92
C ASN A 226 28.49 2.32 -0.23
N ILE A 227 28.93 3.58 -0.06
CA ILE A 227 29.33 4.48 -1.13
C ILE A 227 30.85 4.44 -1.35
N LYS A 228 31.27 4.41 -2.62
CA LYS A 228 32.69 4.35 -3.01
C LYS A 228 33.50 5.44 -2.33
N GLY A 229 34.63 5.04 -1.74
CA GLY A 229 35.61 5.91 -1.09
C GLY A 229 35.24 6.40 0.32
N PHE A 230 34.02 6.18 0.80
CA PHE A 230 33.69 6.36 2.22
C PHE A 230 34.13 5.15 3.05
N PRO A 231 34.45 5.33 4.35
CA PRO A 231 34.88 4.23 5.22
C PRO A 231 33.72 3.30 5.62
N GLY A 232 34.07 2.09 6.05
CA GLY A 232 33.13 1.01 6.36
C GLY A 232 32.80 0.14 5.16
N GLU A 233 32.09 -0.96 5.40
CA GLU A 233 31.61 -1.86 4.35
C GLU A 233 30.08 -1.94 4.35
N PRO A 234 29.46 -2.18 3.17
CA PRO A 234 28.05 -2.53 3.07
C PRO A 234 27.71 -3.77 3.91
N LEU A 235 26.43 -3.94 4.23
CA LEU A 235 25.94 -5.19 4.81
C LEU A 235 26.17 -6.34 3.83
N VAL A 236 26.71 -7.46 4.34
CA VAL A 236 26.99 -8.68 3.56
C VAL A 236 26.07 -9.79 4.02
N PHE A 237 25.51 -10.52 3.07
CA PHE A 237 24.64 -11.67 3.34
C PHE A 237 25.36 -12.98 3.03
N ARG A 238 24.87 -14.08 3.63
CA ARG A 238 25.36 -15.42 3.32
C ARG A 238 25.04 -15.76 1.87
N VAL A 239 26.07 -16.02 1.07
CA VAL A 239 25.96 -16.53 -0.31
C VAL A 239 26.72 -17.83 -0.39
N ASP A 240 26.03 -18.94 -0.62
CA ASP A 240 26.68 -20.22 -0.88
C ASP A 240 27.12 -20.35 -2.35
N SER A 241 27.69 -21.50 -2.73
CA SER A 241 28.20 -21.73 -4.10
C SER A 241 27.20 -22.42 -5.04
N SER A 242 25.94 -22.57 -4.63
CA SER A 242 24.89 -23.25 -5.42
C SER A 242 24.43 -22.47 -6.66
N TRP A 243 25.03 -21.33 -6.96
CA TRP A 243 24.81 -20.55 -8.18
C TRP A 243 25.85 -20.82 -9.27
N ARG A 244 26.97 -21.50 -8.93
CA ARG A 244 28.11 -21.75 -9.82
C ARG A 244 27.84 -22.93 -10.75
N THR A 245 28.46 -22.90 -11.93
CA THR A 245 28.45 -24.00 -12.90
C THR A 245 29.89 -24.47 -13.18
N PRO A 246 30.22 -25.77 -13.01
CA PRO A 246 29.36 -26.81 -12.46
C PRO A 246 29.05 -26.54 -10.97
N GLN A 247 27.87 -26.98 -10.53
CA GLN A 247 27.49 -26.92 -9.12
C GLN A 247 28.52 -27.72 -8.30
N PRO A 248 29.22 -27.14 -7.32
CA PRO A 248 30.06 -27.91 -6.41
C PRO A 248 29.19 -28.95 -5.72
N GLY A 249 29.55 -30.23 -5.79
CA GLY A 249 28.72 -31.39 -5.45
C GLY A 249 27.73 -31.16 -4.31
N ALA A 250 26.53 -30.70 -4.65
CA ALA A 250 25.50 -30.42 -3.69
C ALA A 250 24.67 -31.69 -3.51
N VAL A 251 24.80 -32.30 -2.33
CA VAL A 251 23.83 -33.27 -1.84
C VAL A 251 22.55 -32.48 -1.56
N VAL A 252 21.68 -32.39 -2.55
CA VAL A 252 20.31 -31.91 -2.35
C VAL A 252 19.61 -32.96 -1.51
N LYS A 253 19.48 -32.74 -0.19
CA LYS A 253 18.45 -33.44 0.58
C LYS A 253 17.12 -32.92 0.06
N ALA A 254 16.47 -33.73 -0.77
CA ALA A 254 15.09 -33.52 -1.15
C ALA A 254 14.26 -33.32 0.13
N VAL A 255 13.63 -32.15 0.24
CA VAL A 255 12.53 -31.98 1.19
C VAL A 255 11.41 -32.87 0.65
N VAL A 256 11.27 -34.06 1.24
CA VAL A 256 10.17 -34.97 0.94
C VAL A 256 8.91 -34.32 1.49
N THR A 257 8.09 -33.74 0.62
CA THR A 257 6.68 -33.48 0.92
C THR A 257 6.00 -34.83 1.05
N GLN A 258 5.82 -35.31 2.28
CA GLN A 258 4.98 -36.47 2.55
C GLN A 258 3.54 -36.13 2.19
N THR A 259 3.07 -36.71 1.09
CA THR A 259 1.66 -36.76 0.72
C THR A 259 1.04 -37.91 1.51
N ALA A 260 0.23 -37.58 2.52
CA ALA A 260 -0.73 -38.53 3.06
C ALA A 260 -1.95 -38.57 2.12
N PRO A 261 -2.53 -39.75 1.83
CA PRO A 261 -3.79 -39.81 1.10
C PRO A 261 -4.91 -39.29 2.01
N ALA A 262 -5.65 -38.29 1.53
CA ALA A 262 -6.87 -37.83 2.18
C ALA A 262 -8.00 -38.85 1.92
N PRO A 263 -8.84 -39.15 2.90
CA PRO A 263 -10.04 -39.94 2.68
C PRO A 263 -11.07 -39.13 1.87
N ASP A 264 -11.75 -39.81 0.95
CA ASP A 264 -12.93 -39.29 0.25
C ASP A 264 -13.94 -38.73 1.25
N LYS A 265 -14.25 -37.44 1.10
CA LYS A 265 -15.42 -36.83 1.73
C LYS A 265 -16.15 -36.01 0.69
N ASP A 266 -17.42 -36.39 0.51
CA ASP A 266 -18.42 -35.73 -0.32
C ASP A 266 -18.38 -34.20 -0.21
N PRO A 267 -18.46 -33.48 -1.34
CA PRO A 267 -18.64 -32.03 -1.31
C PRO A 267 -20.09 -31.69 -0.93
N GLU A 268 -20.29 -31.29 0.32
CA GLU A 268 -21.55 -30.66 0.78
C GLU A 268 -21.66 -29.19 0.27
N HIS A 269 -21.39 -28.96 -1.02
CA HIS A 269 -21.50 -27.67 -1.70
C HIS A 269 -22.29 -27.72 -3.01
N GLU A 270 -23.15 -28.73 -3.20
CA GLU A 270 -24.14 -28.74 -4.29
C GLU A 270 -25.47 -28.05 -3.94
N LYS A 271 -25.67 -27.59 -2.69
CA LYS A 271 -26.94 -26.96 -2.26
C LYS A 271 -27.15 -25.51 -2.76
N ASN A 272 -26.16 -24.91 -3.44
CA ASN A 272 -26.27 -23.58 -4.05
C ASN A 272 -26.13 -23.58 -5.58
N ARG A 273 -26.33 -24.74 -6.24
CA ARG A 273 -26.38 -24.80 -7.69
C ARG A 273 -27.68 -24.12 -8.15
N LEU A 274 -27.62 -22.81 -8.39
CA LEU A 274 -28.64 -22.12 -9.15
C LEU A 274 -28.72 -22.83 -10.51
N GLU A 275 -29.81 -23.55 -10.73
CA GLU A 275 -30.16 -24.00 -12.08
C GLU A 275 -30.07 -22.78 -12.98
N GLN A 276 -29.31 -22.91 -14.08
CA GLN A 276 -29.18 -21.88 -15.09
C GLN A 276 -30.58 -21.59 -15.63
N MET A 277 -31.28 -20.62 -15.03
CA MET A 277 -32.40 -19.99 -15.69
C MET A 277 -31.81 -19.35 -16.93
N ALA A 278 -32.20 -19.87 -18.10
CA ALA A 278 -31.94 -19.23 -19.37
C ALA A 278 -32.61 -17.85 -19.33
N VAL A 279 -31.88 -16.85 -18.86
CA VAL A 279 -32.23 -15.45 -19.07
C VAL A 279 -32.03 -15.25 -20.56
N ALA A 280 -33.14 -15.23 -21.31
CA ALA A 280 -33.11 -14.76 -22.68
C ALA A 280 -32.49 -13.36 -22.67
N HIS A 281 -31.25 -13.25 -23.14
CA HIS A 281 -30.56 -11.98 -23.29
C HIS A 281 -31.34 -11.15 -24.32
N VAL A 282 -32.27 -10.32 -23.85
CA VAL A 282 -32.75 -9.17 -24.61
C VAL A 282 -31.66 -8.10 -24.51
N LEU A 283 -30.48 -8.38 -25.06
CA LEU A 283 -29.47 -7.37 -25.33
C LEU A 283 -29.77 -6.79 -26.71
N ALA A 284 -30.91 -6.13 -26.82
CA ALA A 284 -31.21 -5.30 -27.97
C ALA A 284 -30.35 -4.03 -27.87
N GLY A 285 -29.24 -3.99 -28.62
CA GLY A 285 -28.63 -2.77 -29.14
C GLY A 285 -28.22 -1.68 -28.14
N VAL A 286 -27.55 -2.01 -27.04
CA VAL A 286 -26.92 -0.99 -26.20
C VAL A 286 -25.56 -0.62 -26.81
N SER A 287 -25.48 0.53 -27.48
CA SER A 287 -24.27 0.99 -28.18
C SER A 287 -23.26 1.72 -27.28
N SER A 288 -23.58 1.97 -26.00
CA SER A 288 -22.67 2.58 -25.03
C SER A 288 -22.92 2.03 -23.62
N TYR A 289 -21.90 1.41 -23.03
CA TYR A 289 -21.92 1.03 -21.61
C TYR A 289 -21.29 2.13 -20.78
N GLN A 290 -21.92 2.47 -19.66
CA GLN A 290 -21.26 3.30 -18.65
C GLN A 290 -20.18 2.47 -17.97
N THR A 291 -18.94 2.93 -18.03
CA THR A 291 -17.78 2.24 -17.47
C THR A 291 -17.19 3.04 -16.33
N PHE A 292 -16.74 2.35 -15.28
CA PHE A 292 -15.91 2.98 -14.26
C PHE A 292 -14.51 3.26 -14.82
N PRO A 293 -13.84 4.33 -14.34
CA PRO A 293 -12.41 4.49 -14.52
C PRO A 293 -11.64 3.28 -13.97
N PRO A 294 -10.46 2.93 -14.51
CA PRO A 294 -9.58 1.90 -13.94
C PRO A 294 -9.31 2.13 -12.45
N GLU A 295 -9.12 1.05 -11.68
CA GLU A 295 -8.86 1.11 -10.22
C GLU A 295 -7.70 2.02 -9.82
N PRO A 296 -6.57 2.08 -10.54
CA PRO A 296 -5.48 2.95 -10.14
C PRO A 296 -5.91 4.42 -10.01
N LEU A 297 -6.84 4.87 -10.85
CA LEU A 297 -7.40 6.23 -10.85
C LEU A 297 -8.22 6.59 -9.59
N ASP A 298 -8.41 5.66 -8.65
CA ASP A 298 -9.13 5.92 -7.40
C ASP A 298 -8.27 6.61 -6.35
N GLY A 299 -6.94 6.56 -6.51
CA GLY A 299 -5.98 6.95 -5.47
C GLY A 299 -6.24 8.33 -4.86
N ASN A 300 -6.54 8.34 -3.56
CA ASN A 300 -6.57 9.56 -2.75
C ASN A 300 -5.57 9.42 -1.60
N LEU A 301 -4.56 10.28 -1.62
CA LEU A 301 -3.38 10.20 -0.75
C LEU A 301 -3.52 11.12 0.46
N SER A 302 -2.72 10.86 1.49
CA SER A 302 -2.57 11.83 2.58
C SER A 302 -1.84 13.10 2.09
N ASN A 303 -2.29 14.25 2.59
CA ASN A 303 -1.63 15.53 2.33
C ASN A 303 -0.16 15.55 2.82
N PRO A 304 0.73 16.29 2.13
CA PRO A 304 2.11 16.47 2.55
C PRO A 304 2.21 17.16 3.91
N SER A 305 3.23 16.82 4.70
CA SER A 305 3.51 17.52 5.97
C SER A 305 3.97 18.96 5.72
N PRO A 306 3.50 19.97 6.47
CA PRO A 306 2.73 19.90 7.71
C PRO A 306 1.21 20.01 7.56
N GLN A 307 0.67 19.90 6.34
CA GLN A 307 -0.78 20.01 6.12
C GLN A 307 -1.52 18.91 6.89
N PRO A 308 -2.72 19.17 7.42
CA PRO A 308 -3.51 18.13 8.07
C PRO A 308 -3.87 17.04 7.05
N PRO A 309 -3.88 15.76 7.45
CA PRO A 309 -4.38 14.69 6.57
C PRO A 309 -5.86 14.92 6.25
N PRO A 310 -6.34 14.49 5.07
CA PRO A 310 -7.78 14.44 4.81
C PRO A 310 -8.46 13.41 5.73
N GLU A 311 -9.76 13.56 5.96
CA GLU A 311 -10.54 12.60 6.77
C GLU A 311 -10.51 11.20 6.16
N PHE A 312 -10.51 11.09 4.84
CA PHE A 312 -10.51 9.82 4.12
C PHE A 312 -9.39 9.76 3.08
N ILE A 313 -8.69 8.63 3.06
CA ILE A 313 -7.74 8.21 2.03
C ILE A 313 -8.16 6.84 1.50
N THR A 314 -7.78 6.51 0.27
CA THR A 314 -8.10 5.21 -0.33
C THR A 314 -7.31 4.07 0.27
N SER A 315 -7.86 2.87 0.20
CA SER A 315 -7.30 1.62 0.72
C SER A 315 -5.90 1.30 0.19
N THR A 316 -5.56 1.81 -1.00
CA THR A 316 -4.22 1.72 -1.59
C THR A 316 -3.12 2.25 -0.65
N GLN A 317 -3.45 3.19 0.24
CA GLN A 317 -2.53 3.71 1.25
C GLN A 317 -2.30 2.75 2.42
N CYS A 318 -3.17 1.74 2.59
CA CYS A 318 -3.06 0.69 3.59
C CYS A 318 -2.45 -0.60 3.00
N LEU A 319 -2.59 -0.81 1.68
CA LEU A 319 -2.12 -2.00 0.94
C LEU A 319 -0.68 -2.38 1.30
N SER A 320 0.22 -1.40 1.35
CA SER A 320 1.65 -1.63 1.58
C SER A 320 1.92 -2.39 2.88
N CYS A 321 1.17 -2.10 3.95
CA CYS A 321 1.37 -2.71 5.26
C CYS A 321 0.38 -3.85 5.57
N HIS A 322 -0.83 -3.81 5.00
CA HIS A 322 -1.93 -4.72 5.32
C HIS A 322 -2.23 -5.77 4.23
N SER A 323 -1.50 -5.73 3.11
CA SER A 323 -1.61 -6.75 2.06
C SER A 323 -0.50 -7.79 2.14
N ALA A 324 -0.81 -9.04 1.76
CA ALA A 324 0.22 -10.04 1.51
C ALA A 324 1.24 -9.56 0.47
N ALA A 325 2.45 -10.10 0.58
CA ALA A 325 3.47 -9.95 -0.44
C ALA A 325 3.19 -10.89 -1.62
N SER A 326 3.14 -10.32 -2.82
CA SER A 326 2.73 -11.00 -4.06
C SER A 326 3.87 -11.66 -4.82
N VAL A 327 5.09 -11.69 -4.27
CA VAL A 327 6.22 -12.38 -4.91
C VAL A 327 6.43 -13.77 -4.28
N PRO A 328 6.55 -14.85 -5.09
CA PRO A 328 6.83 -16.21 -4.60
C PRO A 328 8.09 -16.33 -3.72
N SER A 329 8.96 -15.32 -3.78
CA SER A 329 10.20 -15.19 -3.01
C SER A 329 10.12 -14.19 -1.85
N ALA A 330 8.94 -13.64 -1.51
CA ALA A 330 8.80 -12.78 -0.34
C ALA A 330 8.87 -13.64 0.92
N PHE A 331 9.96 -13.53 1.66
CA PHE A 331 10.10 -14.19 2.95
C PHE A 331 9.55 -13.29 4.06
N GLY A 332 8.57 -13.81 4.83
CA GLY A 332 7.86 -13.12 5.93
C GLY A 332 6.55 -13.86 6.26
N PRO A 333 5.70 -13.37 7.19
CA PRO A 333 4.32 -13.83 7.32
C PRO A 333 3.56 -13.45 6.05
N VAL A 334 3.74 -14.29 5.03
CA VAL A 334 3.01 -14.21 3.79
C VAL A 334 1.62 -14.71 4.10
N MET A 335 0.69 -13.80 4.34
CA MET A 335 -0.75 -14.07 4.33
C MET A 335 -1.20 -14.44 2.90
N TRP A 336 -0.44 -15.34 2.27
CA TRP A 336 -0.57 -15.84 0.92
C TRP A 336 -0.60 -17.36 1.00
N LEU A 337 -1.72 -17.93 0.60
CA LEU A 337 -1.89 -19.37 0.54
C LEU A 337 -1.64 -19.84 -0.89
N THR A 338 -0.49 -20.47 -1.12
CA THR A 338 -0.21 -21.16 -2.38
C THR A 338 -1.06 -22.43 -2.43
N PRO A 339 -1.91 -22.60 -3.45
CA PRO A 339 -2.78 -23.75 -3.55
C PRO A 339 -1.95 -24.94 -4.05
N PRO A 340 -2.40 -26.19 -3.83
CA PRO A 340 -1.65 -27.35 -4.27
C PRO A 340 -1.51 -27.36 -5.80
N PRO A 341 -0.47 -28.00 -6.38
CA PRO A 341 -0.15 -27.91 -7.81
C PRO A 341 -1.27 -28.32 -8.77
N ASN A 342 -2.24 -29.10 -8.28
CA ASN A 342 -3.42 -29.59 -9.00
C ASN A 342 -4.67 -28.71 -8.83
N TYR A 343 -4.62 -27.66 -8.02
CA TYR A 343 -5.73 -26.73 -7.85
C TYR A 343 -5.80 -25.75 -9.03
N THR A 344 -6.91 -25.78 -9.76
CA THR A 344 -7.25 -24.82 -10.80
C THR A 344 -8.48 -24.04 -10.31
N PRO A 345 -8.33 -22.80 -9.81
CA PRO A 345 -9.49 -21.98 -9.47
C PRO A 345 -10.30 -21.71 -10.76
N PRO A 346 -11.64 -21.82 -10.73
CA PRO A 346 -12.50 -21.30 -11.79
C PRO A 346 -12.79 -19.81 -11.56
N PRO A 347 -12.69 -18.94 -12.58
CA PRO A 347 -12.14 -19.19 -13.91
C PRO A 347 -10.60 -19.32 -13.89
N SER A 348 -10.05 -20.04 -14.89
CA SER A 348 -8.61 -20.36 -14.97
C SER A 348 -7.73 -19.14 -14.67
N PRO A 349 -6.74 -19.27 -13.76
CA PRO A 349 -5.94 -18.12 -13.35
C PRO A 349 -5.13 -17.58 -14.53
N LEU A 350 -4.96 -16.25 -14.54
CA LEU A 350 -4.02 -15.56 -15.42
C LEU A 350 -2.59 -16.10 -15.20
N PRO A 351 -1.67 -15.98 -16.18
CA PRO A 351 -0.28 -16.37 -16.01
C PRO A 351 0.35 -15.68 -14.78
N GLY A 352 0.81 -16.45 -13.79
CA GLY A 352 1.38 -15.89 -12.56
C GLY A 352 1.43 -16.87 -11.39
N ALA A 353 1.81 -16.37 -10.22
CA ALA A 353 1.77 -17.15 -8.98
C ALA A 353 0.31 -17.44 -8.60
N ASN A 354 -0.08 -18.70 -8.59
CA ASN A 354 -1.40 -19.12 -8.11
C ASN A 354 -1.43 -19.04 -6.58
N GLY A 355 -2.45 -18.38 -6.02
CA GLY A 355 -2.69 -18.34 -4.57
C GLY A 355 -3.73 -17.32 -4.13
N VAL A 356 -4.03 -17.39 -2.84
CA VAL A 356 -5.07 -16.59 -2.18
C VAL A 356 -4.41 -15.63 -1.21
N ASN A 357 -4.64 -14.33 -1.39
CA ASN A 357 -4.26 -13.30 -0.43
C ASN A 357 -5.27 -13.29 0.72
N VAL A 358 -4.88 -13.86 1.86
CA VAL A 358 -5.68 -13.94 3.09
C VAL A 358 -5.29 -12.86 4.11
N SER A 359 -4.66 -11.78 3.65
CA SER A 359 -4.39 -10.64 4.52
C SER A 359 -5.65 -9.82 4.76
N GLU A 360 -5.63 -8.93 5.75
CA GLU A 360 -6.79 -8.07 6.05
C GLU A 360 -7.20 -7.26 4.81
N TYR A 361 -6.22 -6.71 4.08
CA TYR A 361 -6.50 -6.03 2.81
C TYR A 361 -7.05 -7.00 1.75
N GLY A 362 -6.45 -8.18 1.60
CA GLY A 362 -6.85 -9.18 0.62
C GLY A 362 -8.30 -9.62 0.80
N GLU A 363 -8.67 -10.03 2.02
CA GLU A 363 -10.03 -10.46 2.32
C GLU A 363 -11.05 -9.32 2.21
N TRP A 364 -10.70 -8.11 2.69
CA TRP A 364 -11.59 -6.96 2.61
C TRP A 364 -11.83 -6.51 1.16
N ARG A 365 -10.78 -6.39 0.34
CA ARG A 365 -10.87 -5.81 -1.02
C ARG A 365 -11.85 -6.57 -1.91
N TRP A 366 -11.94 -7.88 -1.72
CA TRP A 366 -12.84 -8.78 -2.45
C TRP A 366 -14.18 -9.04 -1.75
N SER A 367 -14.42 -8.42 -0.59
CA SER A 367 -15.71 -8.48 0.09
C SER A 367 -16.74 -7.55 -0.55
N PRO A 368 -18.05 -7.73 -0.29
CA PRO A 368 -19.08 -6.77 -0.69
C PRO A 368 -18.79 -5.34 -0.20
N MET A 369 -18.09 -5.16 0.92
CA MET A 369 -17.73 -3.83 1.44
C MET A 369 -16.65 -3.16 0.57
N GLY A 370 -15.60 -3.90 0.21
CA GLY A 370 -14.52 -3.40 -0.65
C GLY A 370 -14.95 -3.18 -2.09
N LEU A 371 -15.97 -3.89 -2.56
CA LEU A 371 -16.53 -3.74 -3.91
C LEU A 371 -17.71 -2.75 -3.99
N ALA A 372 -18.25 -2.30 -2.86
CA ALA A 372 -19.49 -1.51 -2.81
C ALA A 372 -19.47 -0.23 -3.68
N GLY A 373 -18.30 0.42 -3.81
CA GLY A 373 -18.13 1.65 -4.59
C GLY A 373 -18.08 1.46 -6.10
N ARG A 374 -17.88 0.21 -6.55
CA ARG A 374 -17.78 -0.19 -7.96
C ARG A 374 -18.82 -1.26 -8.33
N ASP A 375 -19.82 -1.47 -7.48
CA ASP A 375 -20.84 -2.51 -7.68
C ASP A 375 -21.83 -2.12 -8.80
N PRO A 376 -21.77 -2.74 -10.00
CA PRO A 376 -22.67 -2.41 -11.09
C PRO A 376 -24.14 -2.72 -10.77
N VAL A 377 -24.41 -3.67 -9.87
CA VAL A 377 -25.77 -4.01 -9.45
C VAL A 377 -26.34 -2.84 -8.65
N PHE A 378 -25.59 -2.31 -7.69
CA PHE A 378 -25.97 -1.09 -6.95
C PHE A 378 -26.29 0.08 -7.88
N TYR A 379 -25.42 0.39 -8.85
CA TYR A 379 -25.66 1.53 -9.75
C TYR A 379 -26.84 1.31 -10.69
N SER A 380 -27.10 0.07 -11.11
CA SER A 380 -28.30 -0.28 -11.88
C SER A 380 -29.59 -0.10 -11.07
N GLN A 381 -29.56 -0.44 -9.77
CA GLN A 381 -30.68 -0.18 -8.87
C GLN A 381 -30.88 1.31 -8.66
N LEU A 382 -29.79 2.07 -8.42
CA LEU A 382 -29.87 3.52 -8.25
C LEU A 382 -30.44 4.20 -9.50
N GLU A 383 -30.02 3.80 -10.70
CA GLU A 383 -30.63 4.31 -11.93
C GLU A 383 -32.13 3.99 -11.99
N SER A 384 -32.51 2.75 -11.66
CA SER A 384 -33.91 2.31 -11.63
C SER A 384 -34.76 3.14 -10.68
N GLU A 385 -34.27 3.45 -9.48
CA GLU A 385 -34.93 4.35 -8.52
C GLU A 385 -35.09 5.76 -9.09
N LEU A 386 -34.06 6.29 -9.73
CA LEU A 386 -34.10 7.61 -10.37
C LEU A 386 -35.10 7.64 -11.54
N ARG A 387 -35.21 6.56 -12.31
CA ARG A 387 -36.22 6.40 -13.37
C ARG A 387 -37.63 6.31 -12.79
N TYR A 388 -37.81 5.55 -11.72
CA TYR A 388 -39.09 5.45 -11.02
C TYR A 388 -39.56 6.82 -10.53
N ILE A 389 -38.70 7.61 -9.88
CA ILE A 389 -39.03 8.98 -9.42
C ILE A 389 -39.50 9.89 -10.57
N THR A 390 -38.92 9.73 -11.76
CA THR A 390 -39.34 10.48 -12.96
C THR A 390 -40.76 10.11 -13.39
N SER A 391 -41.15 8.84 -13.24
CA SER A 391 -42.49 8.35 -13.57
C SER A 391 -43.59 8.81 -12.59
N ILE A 392 -43.22 9.23 -11.36
CA ILE A 392 -44.20 9.63 -10.34
C ILE A 392 -44.96 10.89 -10.80
N PRO A 393 -46.30 10.86 -10.84
CA PRO A 393 -47.12 12.03 -11.18
C PRO A 393 -46.90 13.18 -10.18
N ALA A 394 -46.78 14.42 -10.67
CA ALA A 394 -46.45 15.59 -9.85
C ALA A 394 -47.37 15.78 -8.62
N ARG A 395 -48.68 15.52 -8.78
CA ARG A 395 -49.67 15.56 -7.68
C ARG A 395 -49.32 14.64 -6.49
N ARG A 396 -48.66 13.50 -6.74
CA ARG A 396 -48.21 12.56 -5.69
C ARG A 396 -46.93 13.01 -5.00
N ILE A 397 -46.09 13.79 -5.70
CA ILE A 397 -44.84 14.33 -5.15
C ILE A 397 -45.14 15.52 -4.24
N LEU A 398 -46.02 16.43 -4.68
CA LEU A 398 -46.32 17.68 -3.98
C LEU A 398 -47.07 17.46 -2.65
N GLY A 399 -48.03 16.53 -2.59
CA GLY A 399 -48.72 16.13 -1.35
C GLY A 399 -49.08 17.31 -0.42
N GLN A 400 -48.87 17.14 0.90
CA GLN A 400 -49.02 18.20 1.92
C GLN A 400 -47.71 18.97 2.21
N ARG A 401 -46.63 18.76 1.44
CA ARG A 401 -45.30 19.35 1.71
C ARG A 401 -44.79 20.09 0.47
N PRO A 402 -45.09 21.39 0.30
CA PRO A 402 -44.76 22.17 -0.90
C PRO A 402 -43.27 22.17 -1.28
N ALA A 403 -42.37 21.99 -0.30
CA ALA A 403 -40.93 21.91 -0.53
C ALA A 403 -40.45 20.60 -1.16
N ARG A 404 -41.30 19.57 -1.25
CA ARG A 404 -40.96 18.29 -1.88
C ARG A 404 -41.18 18.40 -3.39
N THR A 405 -40.09 18.51 -4.13
CA THR A 405 -40.07 18.46 -5.59
C THR A 405 -39.48 17.14 -6.08
N ARG A 406 -39.68 16.84 -7.37
CA ARG A 406 -39.02 15.68 -8.00
C ARG A 406 -37.50 15.77 -7.88
N GLN A 407 -36.95 16.98 -8.06
CA GLN A 407 -35.52 17.21 -7.93
C GLN A 407 -35.03 16.92 -6.51
N THR A 408 -35.72 17.42 -5.48
CA THR A 408 -35.32 17.15 -4.08
C THR A 408 -35.40 15.67 -3.75
N LEU A 409 -36.36 14.92 -4.30
CA LEU A 409 -36.44 13.47 -4.11
C LEU A 409 -35.26 12.74 -4.77
N ARG A 410 -34.92 13.10 -6.02
CA ARG A 410 -33.76 12.52 -6.71
C ARG A 410 -32.47 12.75 -5.92
N THR A 411 -32.25 13.98 -5.48
CA THR A 411 -31.10 14.35 -4.65
C THR A 411 -31.07 13.59 -3.34
N GLN A 412 -32.21 13.48 -2.64
CA GLN A 412 -32.30 12.71 -1.38
C GLN A 412 -31.97 11.24 -1.58
N VAL A 413 -32.43 10.61 -2.66
CA VAL A 413 -32.12 9.21 -2.96
C VAL A 413 -30.63 9.03 -3.23
N VAL A 414 -30.02 9.86 -4.09
CA VAL A 414 -28.58 9.79 -4.37
C VAL A 414 -27.77 9.98 -3.09
N ASP A 415 -28.05 11.03 -2.32
CA ASP A 415 -27.32 11.31 -1.08
C ASP A 415 -27.50 10.19 -0.04
N THR A 416 -28.70 9.61 0.07
CA THR A 416 -28.96 8.52 1.01
C THR A 416 -28.21 7.25 0.61
N CYS A 417 -28.27 6.87 -0.66
CA CYS A 417 -27.58 5.67 -1.16
C CYS A 417 -26.06 5.83 -1.06
N LEU A 418 -25.51 7.00 -1.41
CA LEU A 418 -24.07 7.24 -1.42
C LEU A 418 -23.48 7.53 -0.04
N ARG A 419 -24.28 7.75 1.01
CA ARG A 419 -23.80 7.68 2.40
C ARG A 419 -23.26 6.30 2.78
N CYS A 420 -23.67 5.23 2.08
CA CYS A 420 -23.20 3.88 2.34
C CYS A 420 -22.31 3.34 1.20
N HIS A 421 -22.74 3.47 -0.06
CA HIS A 421 -22.05 2.85 -1.19
C HIS A 421 -20.90 3.70 -1.76
N GLY A 422 -20.96 5.03 -1.61
CA GLY A 422 -19.91 5.97 -2.01
C GLY A 422 -19.42 6.80 -0.83
N VAL A 423 -19.35 6.16 0.34
CA VAL A 423 -19.34 6.80 1.66
C VAL A 423 -18.23 7.84 1.82
N MET A 424 -17.00 7.53 1.41
CA MET A 424 -15.87 8.46 1.55
C MET A 424 -16.06 9.66 0.62
N GLY A 425 -16.40 9.46 -0.65
CA GLY A 425 -16.65 10.56 -1.59
C GLY A 425 -17.80 11.46 -1.13
N LYS A 426 -18.93 10.88 -0.68
CA LYS A 426 -20.07 11.65 -0.17
C LYS A 426 -19.70 12.48 1.05
N ARG A 427 -18.97 11.90 2.00
CA ARG A 427 -18.60 12.58 3.24
C ARG A 427 -17.53 13.63 3.02
N THR A 428 -16.53 13.36 2.19
CA THR A 428 -15.52 14.36 1.80
C THR A 428 -16.18 15.55 1.11
N ASN A 429 -17.17 15.32 0.24
CA ASN A 429 -17.95 16.40 -0.36
C ASN A 429 -18.67 17.26 0.70
N ASP A 430 -19.23 16.65 1.75
CA ASP A 430 -19.90 17.38 2.84
C ASP A 430 -18.90 18.16 3.71
N ILE A 431 -17.68 17.65 3.85
CA ILE A 431 -16.58 18.31 4.57
C ILE A 431 -16.10 19.53 3.78
N GLU A 432 -15.88 19.39 2.48
CA GLU A 432 -15.32 20.43 1.62
C GLU A 432 -16.34 21.53 1.26
N HIS A 433 -17.60 21.16 1.06
CA HIS A 433 -18.64 22.05 0.55
C HIS A 433 -19.77 22.31 1.56
N GLY A 434 -19.68 21.73 2.76
CA GLY A 434 -20.63 21.89 3.85
C GLY A 434 -21.79 20.87 3.85
N PRO A 435 -22.55 20.79 4.94
CA PRO A 435 -23.53 19.70 5.19
C PRO A 435 -24.76 19.71 4.28
N ARG A 436 -24.90 20.74 3.42
CA ARG A 436 -25.96 20.85 2.41
C ARG A 436 -25.46 20.51 1.00
N ALA A 437 -24.20 20.10 0.87
CA ALA A 437 -23.65 19.66 -0.40
C ALA A 437 -24.32 18.34 -0.84
N HIS A 438 -24.56 18.26 -2.13
CA HIS A 438 -25.18 17.10 -2.76
C HIS A 438 -24.17 16.42 -3.65
N PHE A 439 -24.08 15.10 -3.55
CA PHE A 439 -23.10 14.37 -4.34
C PHE A 439 -23.61 14.18 -5.76
N ASN A 440 -22.77 14.48 -6.74
CA ASN A 440 -23.10 14.17 -8.12
C ASN A 440 -22.62 12.76 -8.45
N VAL A 441 -23.55 11.84 -8.69
CA VAL A 441 -23.23 10.45 -9.03
C VAL A 441 -22.30 10.34 -10.24
N ASN A 442 -22.29 11.32 -11.15
CA ASN A 442 -21.42 11.28 -12.32
C ASN A 442 -19.92 11.35 -11.97
N TRP A 443 -19.55 11.87 -10.79
CA TRP A 443 -18.15 11.90 -10.35
C TRP A 443 -17.54 10.50 -10.25
N VAL A 444 -18.35 9.47 -9.94
CA VAL A 444 -17.84 8.09 -9.88
C VAL A 444 -17.49 7.52 -11.25
N PHE A 445 -18.01 8.09 -12.34
CA PHE A 445 -17.71 7.67 -13.71
C PHE A 445 -16.69 8.57 -14.39
N ASP A 446 -16.24 9.63 -13.72
CA ASP A 446 -15.27 10.57 -14.26
C ASP A 446 -13.87 9.96 -14.25
N GLY A 447 -13.31 9.82 -15.44
CA GLY A 447 -11.99 9.27 -15.70
C GLY A 447 -10.92 10.32 -15.98
N ASP A 448 -11.25 11.62 -15.92
CA ASP A 448 -10.30 12.70 -16.13
C ASP A 448 -9.74 13.22 -14.79
N PRO A 449 -8.47 12.95 -14.46
CA PRO A 449 -7.86 13.45 -13.24
C PRO A 449 -7.78 14.99 -13.13
N ALA A 450 -7.96 15.72 -14.24
CA ALA A 450 -8.00 17.18 -14.23
C ALA A 450 -9.37 17.74 -13.79
N SER A 451 -10.41 16.90 -13.70
CA SER A 451 -11.73 17.33 -13.25
C SER A 451 -11.73 17.76 -11.77
N PRO A 452 -12.36 18.90 -11.41
CA PRO A 452 -12.30 19.45 -10.04
C PRO A 452 -12.79 18.52 -8.91
N ASN A 453 -13.64 17.56 -9.21
CA ASN A 453 -14.25 16.64 -8.24
C ASN A 453 -13.81 15.18 -8.47
N PHE A 454 -12.75 14.97 -9.23
CA PHE A 454 -12.24 13.64 -9.56
C PHE A 454 -11.90 12.82 -8.31
N HIS A 455 -11.30 13.45 -7.30
CA HIS A 455 -10.96 12.81 -6.01
C HIS A 455 -12.19 12.33 -5.24
N LEU A 456 -13.31 13.05 -5.30
CA LEU A 456 -14.58 12.63 -4.69
C LEU A 456 -15.10 11.35 -5.36
N GLY A 457 -14.94 11.24 -6.69
CA GLY A 457 -15.22 10.04 -7.45
C GLY A 457 -14.33 8.86 -7.05
N GLY A 458 -13.02 9.06 -6.99
CA GLY A 458 -12.04 8.04 -6.58
C GLY A 458 -12.29 7.51 -5.17
N LEU A 459 -12.52 8.40 -4.21
CA LEU A 459 -12.91 8.05 -2.84
C LEU A 459 -14.22 7.26 -2.79
N ALA A 460 -15.21 7.61 -3.61
CA ALA A 460 -16.47 6.85 -3.66
C ALA A 460 -16.27 5.44 -4.26
N ARG A 461 -15.38 5.28 -5.24
CA ARG A 461 -15.13 4.00 -5.93
C ARG A 461 -14.37 2.97 -5.08
N ASP A 462 -13.51 3.42 -4.16
CA ASP A 462 -12.75 2.54 -3.25
C ASP A 462 -13.67 1.79 -2.25
N GLY A 463 -14.94 2.18 -2.14
CA GLY A 463 -15.97 1.46 -1.38
C GLY A 463 -15.99 1.80 0.11
N ILE A 464 -16.49 0.87 0.93
CA ILE A 464 -16.48 0.99 2.38
C ILE A 464 -15.07 0.62 2.88
N SER A 465 -14.17 1.60 2.80
CA SER A 465 -12.73 1.43 2.96
C SER A 465 -12.24 1.42 4.41
N CYS A 466 -10.95 1.09 4.60
CA CYS A 466 -10.27 1.04 5.88
C CYS A 466 -10.52 2.30 6.71
N THR A 467 -10.37 3.48 6.10
CA THR A 467 -10.58 4.76 6.79
C THR A 467 -12.03 5.00 7.18
N VAL A 468 -13.00 4.42 6.49
CA VAL A 468 -14.41 4.46 6.94
C VAL A 468 -14.53 3.77 8.29
N CYS A 469 -14.07 2.52 8.38
CA CYS A 469 -14.18 1.71 9.59
C CYS A 469 -13.32 2.27 10.73
N HIS A 470 -12.08 2.67 10.43
CA HIS A 470 -11.12 3.13 11.42
C HIS A 470 -11.38 4.56 11.92
N HIS A 471 -12.12 5.40 11.18
CA HIS A 471 -12.53 6.72 11.68
C HIS A 471 -13.85 6.70 12.44
N ILE A 472 -14.67 5.64 12.33
CA ILE A 472 -15.91 5.55 13.11
C ILE A 472 -15.61 5.69 14.59
N THR A 473 -16.35 6.59 15.24
CA THR A 473 -16.35 6.80 16.68
C THR A 473 -17.78 6.85 17.19
N GLN A 474 -17.94 6.95 18.51
CA GLN A 474 -19.25 7.04 19.15
C GLN A 474 -19.30 8.20 20.14
N THR A 475 -20.35 9.01 20.06
CA THR A 475 -20.72 10.00 21.09
C THR A 475 -21.18 9.29 22.38
N PRO A 476 -21.26 10.00 23.53
CA PRO A 476 -21.81 9.42 24.75
C PRO A 476 -23.20 8.82 24.58
N GLU A 477 -24.07 9.45 23.80
CA GLU A 477 -25.43 8.98 23.51
C GLU A 477 -25.41 7.70 22.66
N GLU A 478 -24.54 7.66 21.65
CA GLU A 478 -24.35 6.48 20.80
C GLU A 478 -23.81 5.28 21.60
N LYS A 479 -22.90 5.52 22.55
CA LYS A 479 -22.39 4.47 23.46
C LYS A 479 -23.45 3.99 24.45
N ALA A 480 -24.34 4.88 24.88
CA ALA A 480 -25.35 4.56 25.88
C ALA A 480 -26.53 3.74 25.35
N SER A 481 -26.80 3.75 24.03
CA SER A 481 -28.01 3.13 23.48
C SER A 481 -27.86 2.63 22.04
N LEU A 482 -27.91 1.30 21.87
CA LEU A 482 -28.03 0.68 20.54
C LEU A 482 -29.29 1.13 19.81
N ALA A 483 -30.42 1.30 20.52
CA ALA A 483 -31.66 1.79 19.92
C ALA A 483 -31.48 3.20 19.34
N TYR A 484 -30.73 4.07 20.03
CA TYR A 484 -30.39 5.39 19.50
C TYR A 484 -29.61 5.28 18.19
N VAL A 485 -28.58 4.43 18.15
CA VAL A 485 -27.77 4.19 16.93
C VAL A 485 -28.64 3.66 15.79
N LEU A 486 -29.49 2.66 16.03
CA LEU A 486 -30.36 2.09 14.99
C LEU A 486 -31.35 3.11 14.41
N VAL A 487 -31.85 4.03 15.23
CA VAL A 487 -32.80 5.06 14.78
C VAL A 487 -32.11 6.22 14.06
N HIS A 488 -30.92 6.64 14.50
CA HIS A 488 -30.30 7.89 14.04
C HIS A 488 -29.13 7.69 13.08
N LYS A 489 -28.53 6.49 13.03
CA LYS A 489 -27.23 6.24 12.38
C LYS A 489 -27.28 5.13 11.33
N SER A 490 -28.34 4.33 11.28
CA SER A 490 -28.53 3.21 10.33
C SER A 490 -28.50 3.60 8.84
N THR A 491 -28.65 4.89 8.51
CA THR A 491 -28.60 5.41 7.14
C THR A 491 -27.22 5.97 6.77
N GLY A 492 -26.17 5.38 7.32
CA GLY A 492 -24.78 5.79 7.06
C GLY A 492 -24.42 7.14 7.69
N LEU A 493 -25.12 7.55 8.76
CA LEU A 493 -24.91 8.82 9.49
C LEU A 493 -24.00 8.68 10.73
N PHE A 494 -23.15 7.66 10.74
CA PHE A 494 -22.18 7.41 11.80
C PHE A 494 -21.25 8.61 12.05
N THR A 495 -20.81 8.74 13.30
CA THR A 495 -19.87 9.78 13.75
C THR A 495 -18.45 9.37 13.39
N VAL A 496 -17.62 10.33 12.97
CA VAL A 496 -16.20 10.13 12.68
C VAL A 496 -15.32 10.91 13.65
N GLY A 497 -14.14 10.37 13.94
CA GLY A 497 -13.13 11.00 14.79
C GLY A 497 -12.32 12.08 14.07
N PRO A 498 -11.20 12.52 14.66
CA PRO A 498 -10.28 13.45 14.00
C PRO A 498 -9.54 12.80 12.81
N PRO A 499 -9.23 13.56 11.72
CA PRO A 499 -8.52 13.06 10.54
C PRO A 499 -7.15 12.43 10.81
N ASP A 500 -6.48 12.81 11.89
CA ASP A 500 -5.14 12.37 12.26
C ASP A 500 -5.15 11.13 13.19
N LYS A 501 -6.31 10.50 13.39
CA LYS A 501 -6.48 9.35 14.28
C LYS A 501 -7.26 8.21 13.63
N LEU A 502 -6.66 7.03 13.67
CA LEU A 502 -7.28 5.76 13.27
C LEU A 502 -7.51 4.88 14.51
N ASN A 503 -8.72 4.33 14.65
CA ASN A 503 -9.08 3.43 15.74
C ASN A 503 -8.82 1.97 15.32
N GLY A 504 -7.88 1.30 15.96
CA GLY A 504 -7.61 -0.13 15.75
C GLY A 504 -8.24 -1.04 16.81
N PRO A 505 -8.38 -2.35 16.54
CA PRO A 505 -8.88 -3.31 17.53
C PRO A 505 -7.87 -3.60 18.65
N PHE A 506 -6.60 -3.24 18.46
CA PHE A 506 -5.52 -3.47 19.41
C PHE A 506 -5.26 -2.22 20.26
N ARG A 507 -4.94 -2.43 21.53
CA ARG A 507 -4.47 -1.35 22.41
C ARG A 507 -3.08 -0.90 21.96
N ASN A 508 -2.78 0.38 22.14
CA ASN A 508 -1.44 0.94 21.94
C ASN A 508 -0.47 0.56 23.07
N ASP A 509 -0.54 -0.68 23.54
CA ASP A 509 0.42 -1.18 24.51
C ASP A 509 1.77 -1.34 23.76
N PRO A 510 2.90 -0.88 24.31
CA PRO A 510 4.19 -1.11 23.69
C PRO A 510 4.39 -2.61 23.54
N ILE A 511 4.62 -3.06 22.31
CA ILE A 511 5.06 -4.43 22.04
C ILE A 511 6.34 -4.65 22.85
N PRO A 512 6.39 -5.63 23.78
CA PRO A 512 7.50 -5.81 24.70
C PRO A 512 8.83 -6.14 24.01
#